data_AF-A0A7S1N554-F1
#
_entry.id   AF-A0A7S1N554-F1
#
_cell.length_a   1.000
_cell.length_b   1.000
_cell.length_c   1.000
_cell.angle_alpha   90.00
_cell.angle_beta   90.00
_cell.angle_gamma   90.00
#
_symmetry.space_group_name_H-M   'P 1'
#
loop_
_entity.id
_entity.type
_entity.pdbx_description
1 polymer ?
#
loop_
_entity_poly.entity_id
_entity_poly.type
_entity_poly.pdbx_seq_one_letter_code
_entity_poly.pdbx_strand_id
1 'polypeptide(L)'
;GIKPTSANKAEPPQDEAGVAISEVLQAMRRHPSGATVQEKGCQALETLSLDNSNKEKVAQKGGILVVLAAMQLHPLDAGVQAAGCAVLQRLAMNDANEESIGLNGGIPLILNALEQHPDDLRLQEQGCWALQNLAVHARNKKEMVQAGGVVQIISI
;
A
#
# COMPACT_ATOMS: atom_id res chain seq x y z
N GLY A 1 -47.21 34.27 16.11
CA GLY A 1 -45.77 34.31 15.79
C GLY A 1 -45.29 32.89 15.63
N ILE A 2 -44.98 32.49 14.40
CA ILE A 2 -44.48 31.16 14.06
C ILE A 2 -43.00 31.12 14.48
N LYS A 3 -42.64 30.24 15.42
CA LYS A 3 -41.23 29.98 15.74
C LYS A 3 -40.58 29.25 14.55
N PRO A 4 -39.37 29.63 14.11
CA PRO A 4 -38.68 28.92 13.06
C PRO A 4 -38.27 27.54 13.56
N THR A 5 -38.61 26.53 12.75
CA THR A 5 -38.11 25.17 12.85
C THR A 5 -36.58 25.18 12.77
N SER A 6 -35.95 24.52 13.74
CA SER A 6 -34.52 24.25 13.75
C SER A 6 -34.15 23.56 12.44
N ALA A 7 -33.39 24.26 11.59
CA ALA A 7 -32.75 23.66 10.45
C ALA A 7 -31.89 22.50 10.96
N ASN A 8 -32.25 21.29 10.54
CA ASN A 8 -31.48 20.08 10.77
C ASN A 8 -30.10 20.29 10.12
N LYS A 9 -29.11 20.69 10.90
CA LYS A 9 -27.71 20.67 10.47
C LYS A 9 -27.38 19.20 10.28
N ALA A 10 -27.33 18.75 9.03
CA ALA A 10 -26.76 17.45 8.70
C ALA A 10 -25.39 17.37 9.40
N GLU A 11 -25.22 16.38 10.27
CA GLU A 11 -23.90 16.04 10.79
C GLU A 11 -22.96 15.84 9.58
N PRO A 12 -21.70 16.33 9.65
CA PRO A 12 -20.75 16.02 8.60
C PRO A 12 -20.71 14.50 8.40
N PRO A 13 -20.59 13.99 7.16
CA PRO A 13 -20.49 12.56 6.94
C PRO A 13 -19.40 12.02 7.86
N GLN A 14 -19.74 11.02 8.67
CA GLN A 14 -18.77 10.31 9.49
C GLN A 14 -17.60 9.92 8.58
N ASP A 15 -16.36 9.93 9.06
CA ASP A 15 -15.20 9.52 8.27
C ASP A 15 -15.24 8.01 8.03
N GLU A 16 -16.24 7.54 7.27
CA GLU A 16 -16.55 6.15 6.98
C GLU A 16 -15.35 5.47 6.33
N ALA A 17 -14.67 6.19 5.42
CA ALA A 17 -13.42 5.72 4.82
C ALA A 17 -12.32 5.53 5.88
N GLY A 18 -12.13 6.49 6.79
CA GLY A 18 -11.16 6.36 7.87
C GLY A 18 -11.48 5.24 8.85
N VAL A 19 -12.77 4.99 9.13
CA VAL A 19 -13.23 3.83 9.93
C VAL A 19 -12.92 2.53 9.19
N ALA A 20 -13.32 2.41 7.92
CA ALA A 20 -13.07 1.23 7.10
C ALA A 20 -11.57 0.90 6.99
N ILE A 21 -10.72 1.91 6.75
CA ILE A 21 -9.26 1.74 6.73
C ILE A 21 -8.77 1.19 8.09
N SER A 22 -9.29 1.71 9.20
CA SER A 22 -8.86 1.29 10.54
C SER A 22 -9.24 -0.18 10.80
N GLU A 23 -10.45 -0.58 10.43
CA GLU A 23 -10.93 -1.96 10.59
C GLU A 23 -10.14 -2.95 9.74
N VAL A 24 -9.86 -2.61 8.47
CA VAL A 24 -9.04 -3.45 7.59
C VAL A 24 -7.64 -3.64 8.18
N LEU A 25 -6.99 -2.55 8.60
CA LEU A 25 -5.66 -2.62 9.22
C LEU A 25 -5.67 -3.41 10.53
N GLN A 26 -6.75 -3.31 11.31
CA GLN A 26 -6.89 -4.06 12.55
C GLN A 26 -7.08 -5.56 12.28
N ALA A 27 -7.86 -5.94 11.27
CA ALA A 27 -8.02 -7.32 10.85
C ALA A 27 -6.69 -7.93 10.40
N MET A 28 -5.92 -7.23 9.56
CA MET A 28 -4.58 -7.66 9.13
C MET A 28 -3.64 -7.85 10.33
N ARG A 29 -3.65 -6.93 11.31
CA ARG A 29 -2.83 -7.05 12.53
C ARG A 29 -3.24 -8.20 13.44
N ARG A 30 -4.53 -8.54 13.52
CA ARG A 30 -5.04 -9.68 14.32
C ARG A 30 -4.71 -11.03 13.70
N HIS A 31 -4.56 -11.08 12.39
CA HIS A 31 -4.33 -12.32 11.65
C HIS A 31 -3.05 -12.26 10.79
N PRO A 32 -1.88 -11.97 11.39
CA PRO A 32 -0.64 -11.76 10.64
C PRO A 32 -0.20 -13.02 9.87
N SER A 33 -0.51 -14.22 10.38
CA SER A 33 -0.20 -15.50 9.73
C SER A 33 -1.25 -15.96 8.71
N GLY A 34 -2.37 -15.26 8.56
CA GLY A 34 -3.43 -15.64 7.64
C GLY A 34 -3.22 -15.04 6.26
N ALA A 35 -2.56 -15.76 5.34
CA ALA A 35 -2.24 -15.26 4.00
C ALA A 35 -3.48 -14.70 3.27
N THR A 36 -4.61 -15.40 3.29
CA THR A 36 -5.87 -14.91 2.71
C THR A 36 -6.36 -13.61 3.36
N VAL A 37 -6.21 -13.44 4.68
CA VAL A 37 -6.60 -12.19 5.36
C VAL A 37 -5.68 -11.04 4.94
N GLN A 38 -4.37 -11.31 4.82
CA GLN A 38 -3.42 -10.32 4.34
C GLN A 38 -3.70 -9.92 2.89
N GLU A 39 -3.92 -10.88 1.99
CA GLU A 39 -4.24 -10.63 0.59
C GLU A 39 -5.52 -9.78 0.46
N LYS A 40 -6.61 -10.19 1.12
CA LYS A 40 -7.90 -9.46 1.07
C LYS A 40 -7.81 -8.10 1.75
N GLY A 41 -7.04 -8.00 2.83
CA GLY A 41 -6.76 -6.72 3.48
C GLY A 41 -6.05 -5.75 2.54
N CYS A 42 -4.99 -6.21 1.86
CA CYS A 42 -4.29 -5.43 0.85
C CYS A 42 -5.21 -5.01 -0.30
N GLN A 43 -6.02 -5.92 -0.86
CA GLN A 43 -6.98 -5.60 -1.94
C GLN A 43 -8.02 -4.54 -1.52
N ALA A 44 -8.49 -4.60 -0.27
CA ALA A 44 -9.39 -3.58 0.27
C ALA A 44 -8.67 -2.22 0.41
N LEU A 45 -7.44 -2.20 0.92
CA LEU A 45 -6.65 -0.97 1.03
C LEU A 45 -6.32 -0.37 -0.33
N GLU A 46 -6.01 -1.20 -1.33
CA GLU A 46 -5.78 -0.78 -2.73
C GLU A 46 -7.00 -0.05 -3.27
N THR A 47 -8.18 -0.67 -3.13
CA THR A 47 -9.47 -0.11 -3.57
C THR A 47 -9.77 1.22 -2.88
N LEU A 48 -9.60 1.27 -1.55
CA LEU A 48 -9.81 2.49 -0.76
C LEU A 48 -8.82 3.60 -1.18
N SER A 49 -7.59 3.22 -1.54
CA SER A 49 -6.53 4.12 -1.98
C SER A 49 -6.67 4.59 -3.44
N LEU A 50 -7.77 4.27 -4.13
CA LEU A 50 -8.11 4.93 -5.40
C LEU A 50 -8.35 6.43 -5.17
N ASP A 51 -8.98 6.79 -4.05
CA ASP A 51 -9.12 8.18 -3.61
C ASP A 51 -7.79 8.70 -3.06
N ASN A 52 -7.40 9.94 -3.42
CA ASN A 52 -6.17 10.57 -2.95
C ASN A 52 -6.20 10.86 -1.44
N SER A 53 -7.33 11.29 -0.90
CA SER A 53 -7.48 11.57 0.53
C SER A 53 -7.30 10.31 1.38
N ASN A 54 -7.67 9.14 0.85
CA ASN A 54 -7.52 7.88 1.55
C ASN A 54 -6.06 7.39 1.55
N LYS A 55 -5.24 7.72 0.54
CA LYS A 55 -3.80 7.38 0.54
C LYS A 55 -3.10 7.96 1.77
N GLU A 56 -3.39 9.21 2.10
CA GLU A 56 -2.85 9.88 3.28
C GLU A 56 -3.37 9.24 4.57
N LYS A 57 -4.69 8.95 4.64
CA LYS A 57 -5.29 8.28 5.81
C LYS A 57 -4.68 6.90 6.06
N VAL A 58 -4.45 6.11 5.01
CA VAL A 58 -3.80 4.79 5.11
C VAL A 58 -2.40 4.95 5.70
N ALA A 59 -1.60 5.88 5.19
CA ALA A 59 -0.26 6.13 5.71
C ALA A 59 -0.27 6.62 7.17
N GLN A 60 -1.11 7.61 7.50
CA GLN A 60 -1.26 8.16 8.86
C GLN A 60 -1.69 7.10 9.88
N LYS A 61 -2.48 6.09 9.46
CA LYS A 61 -2.91 4.96 10.30
C LYS A 61 -1.89 3.81 10.36
N GLY A 62 -0.70 4.01 9.81
CA GLY A 62 0.40 3.04 9.81
C GLY A 62 0.22 1.92 8.78
N GLY A 63 -0.57 2.15 7.74
CA GLY A 63 -0.88 1.14 6.72
C GLY A 63 0.33 0.67 5.93
N ILE A 64 1.29 1.56 5.65
CA ILE A 64 2.54 1.20 4.96
C ILE A 64 3.26 0.08 5.71
N LEU A 65 3.46 0.23 7.03
CA LEU A 65 4.14 -0.78 7.85
C LEU A 65 3.37 -2.10 7.90
N VAL A 66 2.03 -2.04 7.93
CA VAL A 66 1.19 -3.25 7.95
C VAL A 66 1.32 -4.02 6.63
N VAL A 67 1.31 -3.32 5.50
CA VAL A 67 1.49 -3.93 4.17
C VAL A 67 2.88 -4.53 4.02
N LEU A 68 3.93 -3.81 4.43
CA LEU A 68 5.30 -4.34 4.40
C LEU A 68 5.46 -5.58 5.29
N ALA A 69 4.88 -5.57 6.49
CA ALA A 69 4.89 -6.72 7.38
C ALA A 69 4.16 -7.93 6.78
N ALA A 70 3.04 -7.71 6.09
CA ALA A 70 2.31 -8.75 5.39
C ALA A 70 3.18 -9.42 4.30
N MET A 71 3.82 -8.61 3.46
CA MET A 71 4.73 -9.09 2.42
C MET A 71 5.94 -9.83 3.02
N GLN A 72 6.50 -9.35 4.13
CA GLN A 72 7.62 -10.01 4.82
C GLN A 72 7.23 -11.36 5.45
N LEU A 73 6.02 -11.49 5.98
CA LEU A 73 5.54 -12.73 6.60
C LEU A 73 5.11 -13.78 5.59
N HIS A 74 4.74 -13.37 4.38
CA HIS A 74 4.24 -14.26 3.32
C HIS A 74 5.08 -14.16 2.03
N PRO A 75 6.42 -14.35 2.08
CA PRO A 75 7.29 -14.12 0.93
C PRO A 75 7.00 -15.08 -0.24
N LEU A 76 6.45 -16.26 0.04
CA LEU A 76 6.14 -17.29 -0.95
C LEU A 76 4.67 -17.29 -1.41
N ASP A 77 3.84 -16.37 -0.90
CA ASP A 77 2.46 -16.23 -1.35
C ASP A 77 2.37 -15.13 -2.40
N ALA A 78 2.30 -15.53 -3.68
CA ALA A 78 2.25 -14.60 -4.79
C ALA A 78 1.05 -13.64 -4.71
N GLY A 79 -0.09 -14.09 -4.15
CA GLY A 79 -1.28 -13.27 -3.97
C GLY A 79 -1.05 -12.13 -2.98
N VAL A 80 -0.44 -12.43 -1.83
CA VAL A 80 -0.06 -11.42 -0.83
C VAL A 80 0.99 -10.47 -1.39
N GLN A 81 2.01 -10.98 -2.10
CA GLN A 81 3.02 -10.13 -2.73
C GLN A 81 2.39 -9.18 -3.75
N ALA A 82 1.54 -9.68 -4.66
CA ALA A 82 0.93 -8.89 -5.71
C ALA A 82 0.00 -7.81 -5.12
N ALA A 83 -0.83 -8.18 -4.14
CA ALA A 83 -1.71 -7.24 -3.47
C ALA A 83 -0.93 -6.20 -2.66
N GLY A 84 0.16 -6.60 -2.00
CA GLY A 84 1.05 -5.69 -1.27
C GLY A 84 1.71 -4.67 -2.20
N CYS A 85 2.31 -5.14 -3.30
CA CYS A 85 2.89 -4.27 -4.34
C CYS A 85 1.86 -3.29 -4.91
N ALA A 86 0.63 -3.72 -5.17
CA ALA A 86 -0.44 -2.85 -5.68
C ALA A 86 -0.80 -1.73 -4.69
N VAL A 87 -0.88 -2.03 -3.38
CA VAL A 87 -1.10 -0.99 -2.36
C VAL A 87 0.07 -0.02 -2.32
N LEU A 88 1.32 -0.51 -2.29
CA LEU A 88 2.51 0.35 -2.28
C LEU A 88 2.58 1.24 -3.53
N GLN A 89 2.26 0.70 -4.70
CA GLN A 89 2.16 1.43 -5.96
C GLN A 89 1.16 2.58 -5.88
N ARG A 90 -0.04 2.33 -5.35
CA ARG A 90 -1.07 3.35 -5.13
C ARG A 90 -0.63 4.42 -4.13
N LEU A 91 -0.04 4.02 -3.02
CA LEU A 91 0.39 4.94 -1.97
C LEU A 91 1.56 5.82 -2.42
N ALA A 92 2.49 5.28 -3.20
CA ALA A 92 3.65 5.99 -3.75
C ALA A 92 3.30 7.07 -4.77
N MET A 93 2.03 7.17 -5.22
CA MET A 93 1.56 8.31 -6.02
C MET A 93 1.42 9.61 -5.22
N ASN A 94 1.69 9.56 -3.91
CA ASN A 94 1.78 10.72 -3.03
C ASN A 94 3.21 10.85 -2.51
N ASP A 95 3.84 12.02 -2.72
CA ASP A 95 5.26 12.26 -2.43
C ASP A 95 5.66 11.92 -0.97
N ALA A 96 4.81 12.27 0.01
CA ALA A 96 5.11 11.99 1.42
C ALA A 96 5.10 10.49 1.73
N ASN A 97 4.19 9.76 1.10
CA ASN A 97 4.11 8.31 1.23
C ASN A 97 5.27 7.61 0.50
N GLU A 98 5.67 8.12 -0.67
CA GLU A 98 6.78 7.61 -1.46
C GLU A 98 8.09 7.58 -0.65
N GLU A 99 8.43 8.68 0.02
CA GLU A 99 9.60 8.75 0.89
C GLU A 99 9.46 7.78 2.07
N SER A 100 8.28 7.73 2.69
CA SER A 100 8.01 6.82 3.81
C SER A 100 8.16 5.35 3.41
N ILE A 101 7.72 4.94 2.23
CA ILE A 101 7.84 3.55 1.77
C ILE A 101 9.32 3.18 1.58
N GLY A 102 10.11 4.05 0.94
CA GLY A 102 11.56 3.86 0.80
C GLY A 102 12.26 3.75 2.16
N LEU A 103 11.98 4.69 3.06
CA LEU A 103 12.52 4.72 4.42
C LEU A 103 12.29 3.45 5.23
N ASN A 104 11.15 2.78 5.02
CA ASN A 104 10.77 1.57 5.73
C ASN A 104 11.21 0.28 5.01
N GLY A 105 12.08 0.39 3.99
CA GLY A 105 12.65 -0.76 3.29
C GLY A 105 11.69 -1.40 2.27
N GLY A 106 10.74 -0.63 1.72
CA GLY A 106 9.83 -1.12 0.70
C GLY A 106 10.51 -1.52 -0.60
N ILE A 107 11.55 -0.80 -1.02
CA ILE A 107 12.30 -1.06 -2.27
C ILE A 107 12.92 -2.46 -2.30
N PRO A 108 13.79 -2.86 -1.34
CA PRO A 108 14.39 -4.20 -1.35
C PRO A 108 13.33 -5.30 -1.22
N LEU A 109 12.22 -5.03 -0.52
CA LEU A 109 11.15 -6.01 -0.37
C LEU A 109 10.41 -6.27 -1.69
N ILE A 110 10.09 -5.21 -2.44
CA ILE A 110 9.46 -5.34 -3.77
C ILE A 110 10.41 -6.07 -4.73
N LEU A 111 11.70 -5.72 -4.76
CA LEU A 111 12.69 -6.40 -5.60
C LEU A 111 12.81 -7.89 -5.28
N ASN A 112 12.84 -8.25 -3.99
CA ASN A 112 12.84 -9.65 -3.59
C ASN A 112 11.55 -10.38 -4.00
N ALA A 113 10.39 -9.72 -3.92
CA ALA A 113 9.12 -10.30 -4.37
C ALA A 113 9.15 -10.61 -5.88
N LEU A 114 9.71 -9.72 -6.69
CA LEU A 114 9.84 -9.91 -8.13
C LEU A 114 10.79 -11.06 -8.47
N GLU A 115 11.89 -11.22 -7.75
CA GLU A 115 12.81 -12.35 -7.93
C GLU A 115 12.20 -13.69 -7.54
N GLN A 116 11.39 -13.72 -6.47
CA GLN A 116 10.83 -14.97 -5.95
C GLN A 116 9.67 -15.51 -6.81
N HIS A 117 8.96 -14.64 -7.54
CA HIS A 117 7.80 -15.04 -8.35
C HIS A 117 7.94 -14.52 -9.80
N PRO A 118 8.93 -15.00 -10.56
CA PRO A 118 9.17 -14.52 -11.93
C PRO A 118 8.00 -14.81 -12.87
N ASP A 119 7.24 -15.87 -12.62
CA ASP A 119 6.13 -16.31 -13.47
C ASP A 119 4.78 -15.61 -13.16
N ASP A 120 4.69 -14.86 -12.05
CA ASP A 120 3.47 -14.12 -11.70
C ASP A 120 3.47 -12.75 -12.39
N LEU A 121 2.91 -12.71 -13.60
CA LEU A 121 2.84 -11.49 -14.40
C LEU A 121 2.15 -10.31 -13.69
N ARG A 122 1.17 -10.60 -12.82
CA ARG A 122 0.47 -9.55 -12.08
C ARG A 122 1.41 -8.94 -11.06
N LEU A 123 2.15 -9.75 -10.30
CA LEU A 123 3.16 -9.25 -9.38
C LEU A 123 4.24 -8.47 -10.11
N GLN A 124 4.74 -9.01 -11.24
CA GLN A 124 5.78 -8.36 -12.03
C GLN A 124 5.36 -6.95 -12.46
N GLU A 125 4.16 -6.83 -13.01
CA GLU A 125 3.60 -5.54 -13.41
C GLU A 125 3.46 -4.60 -12.20
N GLN A 126 2.78 -5.02 -11.13
CA GLN A 126 2.53 -4.15 -9.98
C GLN A 126 3.81 -3.73 -9.26
N GLY A 127 4.79 -4.63 -9.13
CA GLY A 127 6.08 -4.30 -8.54
C GLY A 127 6.87 -3.31 -9.39
N CYS A 128 6.88 -3.47 -10.72
CA CYS A 128 7.51 -2.50 -11.62
C CYS A 128 6.86 -1.12 -11.54
N TRP A 129 5.52 -1.03 -11.51
CA TRP A 129 4.84 0.25 -11.30
C TRP A 129 5.11 0.85 -9.93
N ALA A 130 5.18 0.03 -8.87
CA ALA A 130 5.55 0.50 -7.54
C ALA A 130 6.97 1.09 -7.53
N LEU A 131 7.94 0.37 -8.10
CA LEU A 131 9.32 0.84 -8.22
C LEU A 131 9.43 2.11 -9.06
N GLN A 132 8.68 2.22 -10.16
CA GLN A 132 8.65 3.44 -10.98
C GLN A 132 8.16 4.64 -10.17
N ASN A 133 7.08 4.49 -9.40
CA ASN A 133 6.55 5.57 -8.56
C ASN A 133 7.51 5.92 -7.42
N LEU A 134 8.14 4.91 -6.81
CA LEU A 134 9.18 5.12 -5.79
C LEU A 134 10.46 5.71 -6.38
N ALA A 135 10.73 5.56 -7.67
CA ALA A 135 11.92 6.12 -8.30
C ALA A 135 11.76 7.61 -8.62
N VAL A 136 10.69 8.29 -8.23
CA VAL A 136 10.55 9.74 -8.47
C VAL A 136 11.48 10.51 -7.54
N HIS A 137 11.53 10.12 -6.26
CA HIS A 137 12.34 10.73 -5.23
C HIS A 137 13.82 10.36 -5.36
N ALA A 138 14.70 11.37 -5.29
CA ALA A 138 16.13 11.21 -5.56
C ALA A 138 16.83 10.21 -4.61
N ARG A 139 16.38 10.13 -3.36
CA ARG A 139 16.88 9.15 -2.40
C ARG A 139 16.56 7.73 -2.83
N ASN A 140 15.30 7.48 -3.18
CA ASN A 140 14.81 6.17 -3.56
C ASN A 140 15.49 5.70 -4.86
N LYS A 141 15.76 6.61 -5.80
CA LYS A 141 16.61 6.31 -6.97
C LYS A 141 17.96 5.73 -6.57
N LYS A 142 18.64 6.36 -5.61
CA LYS A 142 19.95 5.88 -5.13
C LYS A 142 19.83 4.51 -4.46
N GLU A 143 18.79 4.30 -3.67
CA GLU A 143 18.52 3.02 -3.01
C GLU A 143 18.21 1.91 -4.02
N MET A 144 17.40 2.18 -5.05
CA MET A 144 17.13 1.23 -6.14
C MET A 144 18.40 0.81 -6.90
N VAL A 145 19.30 1.76 -7.17
CA VAL A 145 20.60 1.45 -7.80
C VAL A 145 21.45 0.57 -6.89
N GLN A 146 21.47 0.85 -5.59
CA GLN A 146 22.25 0.09 -4.61
C GLN A 146 21.68 -1.32 -4.36
N ALA A 147 20.36 -1.47 -4.41
CA ALA A 147 19.67 -2.75 -4.24
C ALA A 147 19.69 -3.63 -5.51
N GLY A 148 20.34 -3.19 -6.59
CA GLY A 148 20.40 -3.94 -7.86
C GLY A 148 19.11 -3.84 -8.70
N GLY A 149 18.16 -2.98 -8.33
CA GLY A 149 16.84 -2.92 -8.96
C GLY A 149 16.84 -2.52 -10.44
N VAL A 150 17.89 -1.83 -10.90
CA VAL A 150 18.06 -1.51 -12.33
C VAL A 150 18.29 -2.78 -13.17
N VAL A 151 18.96 -3.80 -12.60
CA VAL A 151 19.19 -5.06 -13.30
C VAL A 151 17.91 -5.88 -13.37
N GLN A 152 17.11 -5.90 -12.30
CA GLN A 152 15.84 -6.63 -12.30
C GLN A 152 14.82 -6.04 -13.27
N ILE A 153 14.63 -4.71 -13.30
CA ILE A 153 13.67 -4.06 -14.22
C ILE A 153 14.00 -4.34 -15.70
N ILE A 154 15.28 -4.54 -16.03
CA ILE A 154 15.73 -4.88 -17.40
C ILE A 154 15.60 -6.38 -17.69
N SER A 155 15.50 -7.24 -16.67
CA SER A 155 15.51 -8.70 -16.79
C SER A 155 14.12 -9.34 -16.78
N ILE A 156 13.06 -8.55 -16.56
CA ILE A 156 11.65 -8.93 -16.67
C ILE A 156 11.19 -8.69 -18.11
#